data_AF-A0A3S1ZHE7-F1
#
_entry.id   AF-A0A3S1ZHE7-F1
#
_cell.length_a   1.000
_cell.length_b   1.000
_cell.length_c   1.000
_cell.angle_alpha   90.00
_cell.angle_beta   90.00
_cell.angle_gamma   90.00
#
_symmetry.space_group_name_H-M   'P 1'
#
loop_
_entity.id
_entity.type
_entity.pdbx_description
1 polymer ?
#
loop_
_entity_poly.entity_id
_entity_poly.type
_entity_poly.pdbx_seq_one_letter_code
_entity_poly.pdbx_strand_id
1 'polypeptide(L)'
;KENFPVWSGTVVTAGDVVFYGTMEGWFKAVSARTGDLLWQFKTSSGIIGQPITYRGPDGHQYVAILSGVGGWAGAIVSGDLDPRDATAALGFVNAMKDLKNATTAGGTLYVFRLP
;
A
#
# COMPACT_ATOMS: atom_id res chain seq x y z
N LYS A 1 -10.42 9.18 -3.36
CA LYS A 1 -11.24 8.15 -2.67
C LYS A 1 -10.68 6.80 -3.07
N GLU A 2 -10.37 5.93 -2.12
CA GLU A 2 -9.82 4.59 -2.40
C GLU A 2 -10.94 3.54 -2.47
N ASN A 3 -10.72 2.50 -3.28
CA ASN A 3 -11.72 1.43 -3.49
C ASN A 3 -11.67 0.36 -2.39
N PHE A 4 -10.53 0.24 -1.72
CA PHE A 4 -10.27 -0.69 -0.63
C PHE A 4 -9.84 0.09 0.63
N PRO A 5 -9.96 -0.50 1.83
CA PRO A 5 -9.43 0.11 3.03
C PRO A 5 -7.94 0.41 2.89
N VAL A 6 -7.51 1.60 3.30
CA VAL A 6 -6.09 1.94 3.39
C VAL A 6 -5.53 1.23 4.61
N TRP A 7 -4.93 0.06 4.37
CA TRP A 7 -4.34 -0.78 5.43
C TRP A 7 -2.87 -0.47 5.72
N SER A 8 -2.22 0.26 4.81
CA SER A 8 -0.86 0.74 5.03
C SER A 8 -0.81 1.76 6.17
N GLY A 9 0.40 1.94 6.71
CA GLY A 9 0.70 3.13 7.50
C GLY A 9 0.91 4.35 6.59
N THR A 10 1.13 5.50 7.21
CA THR A 10 1.56 6.72 6.50
C THR A 10 2.91 7.19 7.03
N VAL A 11 3.62 7.96 6.20
CA VAL A 11 4.72 8.81 6.65
C VAL A 11 4.49 10.23 6.14
N VAL A 12 4.61 11.19 7.05
CA VAL A 12 4.46 12.63 6.74
C VAL A 12 5.84 13.27 6.85
N THR A 13 6.22 14.05 5.85
CA THR A 13 7.51 14.75 5.84
C THR A 13 7.33 16.25 6.12
N ALA A 14 8.40 16.93 6.51
CA ALA A 14 8.41 18.38 6.69
C ALA A 14 8.20 19.18 5.38
N GLY A 15 8.20 18.51 4.23
CA GLY A 15 7.88 19.11 2.93
C GLY A 15 6.38 19.20 2.63
N ASP A 16 5.51 19.03 3.64
CA ASP A 16 4.06 18.99 3.50
C ASP A 16 3.54 17.88 2.55
N VAL A 17 4.20 16.73 2.56
CA VAL A 17 3.82 15.54 1.77
C VAL A 17 3.55 14.34 2.68
N VAL A 18 2.41 13.68 2.44
CA VAL A 18 2.04 12.40 3.06
C VAL A 18 2.22 11.28 2.03
N PHE A 19 2.96 10.24 2.39
CA PHE A 19 3.07 9.03 1.60
C PHE A 19 2.28 7.89 2.24
N TYR A 20 1.55 7.11 1.42
CA TYR A 20 0.82 5.93 1.84
C TYR A 20 0.62 4.94 0.69
N GLY A 21 0.31 3.68 1.04
CA GLY A 21 0.03 2.62 0.08
C GLY A 21 -1.44 2.18 0.08
N THR A 22 -1.88 1.63 -1.04
CA THR A 22 -3.24 1.08 -1.20
C THR A 22 -3.20 -0.44 -1.37
N MET A 23 -4.32 -1.10 -1.12
CA MET A 23 -4.44 -2.56 -1.22
C MET A 23 -4.33 -3.06 -2.66
N GLU A 24 -4.65 -2.22 -3.64
CA GLU A 24 -4.44 -2.50 -5.05
C GLU A 24 -3.00 -2.22 -5.51
N GLY A 25 -2.13 -1.64 -4.69
CA GLY A 25 -0.70 -1.44 -5.03
C GLY A 25 -0.37 -0.08 -5.65
N TRP A 26 -1.18 0.94 -5.42
CA TRP A 26 -0.73 2.32 -5.62
C TRP A 26 0.05 2.78 -4.39
N PHE A 27 1.29 3.22 -4.60
CA PHE A 27 2.04 4.04 -3.66
C PHE A 27 1.82 5.50 -4.02
N LYS A 28 1.23 6.28 -3.12
CA LYS A 28 0.74 7.63 -3.39
C LYS A 28 1.43 8.65 -2.49
N ALA A 29 1.60 9.86 -3.04
CA ALA A 29 1.98 11.06 -2.32
C ALA A 29 0.85 12.08 -2.45
N VAL A 30 0.38 12.62 -1.32
CA VAL A 30 -0.65 13.65 -1.27
C VAL A 30 -0.16 14.85 -0.47
N SER A 31 -0.75 16.02 -0.74
CA SER A 31 -0.54 17.23 0.05
C SER A 31 -1.00 17.01 1.49
N ALA A 32 -0.15 17.32 2.47
CA ALA A 32 -0.49 17.26 3.89
C ALA A 32 -1.49 18.37 4.29
N ARG A 33 -1.64 19.40 3.45
CA ARG A 33 -2.52 20.54 3.71
C ARG A 33 -3.94 20.31 3.18
N THR A 34 -4.04 19.69 2.01
CA THR A 34 -5.30 19.61 1.25
C THR A 34 -5.75 18.18 0.95
N GLY A 35 -4.85 17.19 1.03
CA GLY A 35 -5.12 15.82 0.61
C GLY A 35 -5.08 15.61 -0.90
N ASP A 36 -4.73 16.63 -1.68
CA ASP A 36 -4.65 16.52 -3.14
C ASP A 36 -3.55 15.55 -3.56
N LEU A 37 -3.83 14.74 -4.58
CA LEU A 37 -2.85 13.82 -5.16
C LEU A 37 -1.74 14.60 -5.86
N LEU A 38 -0.50 14.40 -5.40
CA LEU A 38 0.69 15.01 -5.98
C LEU A 38 1.40 14.04 -6.92
N TRP A 39 1.46 12.76 -6.54
CA TRP A 39 2.17 11.73 -7.30
C TRP A 39 1.67 10.33 -6.92
N GLN A 40 1.81 9.38 -7.84
CA GLN A 40 1.61 7.97 -7.53
C GLN A 40 2.43 7.05 -8.43
N PHE A 41 2.68 5.84 -7.94
CA PHE A 41 3.35 4.77 -8.68
C PHE A 41 2.66 3.43 -8.42
N LYS A 42 2.55 2.60 -9.47
CA LYS A 42 1.96 1.25 -9.38
C LYS A 42 3.03 0.23 -9.02
N THR A 43 2.98 -0.32 -7.82
CA THR A 43 3.84 -1.41 -7.36
C THR A 43 3.34 -2.77 -7.86
N SER A 44 4.16 -3.80 -7.70
CA SER A 44 3.87 -5.17 -8.14
C SER A 44 2.72 -5.85 -7.38
N SER A 45 2.40 -5.39 -6.18
CA SER A 45 1.41 -5.96 -5.27
C SER A 45 0.83 -4.87 -4.34
N GLY A 46 -0.26 -5.18 -3.65
CA GLY A 46 -0.87 -4.34 -2.63
C GLY A 46 0.07 -4.01 -1.48
N ILE A 47 -0.21 -2.93 -0.78
CA ILE A 47 0.64 -2.40 0.28
C ILE A 47 -0.12 -2.40 1.60
N ILE A 48 0.37 -3.19 2.56
CA ILE A 48 -0.13 -3.25 3.94
C ILE A 48 0.88 -2.72 4.97
N GLY A 49 2.13 -2.46 4.55
CA GLY A 49 3.19 -1.97 5.41
C GLY A 49 3.22 -0.45 5.54
N GLN A 50 4.00 0.05 6.49
CA GLN A 50 4.24 1.48 6.64
C GLN A 50 5.38 1.95 5.71
N PRO A 51 5.22 3.04 4.94
CA PRO A 51 6.32 3.64 4.23
C PRO A 51 7.32 4.30 5.19
N ILE A 52 8.60 4.30 4.82
CA ILE A 52 9.65 4.96 5.60
C ILE A 52 10.36 6.02 4.75
N THR A 53 11.00 6.97 5.40
CA THR A 53 11.95 7.89 4.75
C THR A 53 13.27 7.92 5.51
N TYR A 54 14.38 8.08 4.78
CA TYR A 54 15.72 8.13 5.35
C TYR A 54 16.65 8.97 4.47
N ARG A 55 17.80 9.36 5.02
CA ARG A 55 18.89 9.98 4.25
C ARG A 55 19.92 8.92 3.88
N GLY A 56 20.23 8.79 2.59
CA GLY A 56 21.25 7.88 2.09
C GLY A 56 22.67 8.38 2.38
N PRO A 57 23.68 7.51 2.22
CA PRO A 57 25.09 7.86 2.40
C PRO A 57 25.59 8.89 1.37
N ASP A 58 24.91 9.01 0.23
CA ASP A 58 25.12 10.04 -0.80
C ASP A 58 24.50 11.39 -0.44
N GLY A 59 23.83 11.48 0.71
CA GLY A 59 23.21 12.69 1.22
C GLY A 59 21.81 12.96 0.69
N HIS A 60 21.27 12.15 -0.24
CA HIS A 60 19.92 12.29 -0.78
C HIS A 60 18.86 11.73 0.18
N GLN A 61 17.64 12.27 0.12
CA GLN A 61 16.48 11.71 0.83
C GLN A 61 15.82 10.63 -0.02
N TYR A 62 15.49 9.53 0.62
CA TYR A 62 14.79 8.40 0.04
C TYR A 62 13.46 8.15 0.73
N VAL A 63 12.51 7.59 -0.01
CA VAL A 63 11.26 7.05 0.53
C VAL A 63 11.14 5.61 0.07
N ALA A 64 10.85 4.68 0.98
CA ALA A 64 10.80 3.25 0.69
C ALA A 64 9.50 2.61 1.19
N ILE A 65 9.04 1.59 0.45
CA ILE A 65 7.82 0.86 0.78
C ILE A 65 7.90 -0.61 0.33
N LEU A 66 7.39 -1.52 1.17
CA LEU A 66 7.20 -2.92 0.82
C LEU A 66 5.88 -3.12 0.08
N SER A 67 5.97 -3.76 -1.08
CA SER A 67 4.88 -4.21 -1.93
C SER A 67 4.68 -5.71 -1.73
N GLY A 68 3.52 -6.08 -1.20
CA GLY A 68 3.17 -7.45 -0.81
C GLY A 68 1.89 -7.44 0.01
N VAL A 69 0.77 -7.68 -0.65
CA VAL A 69 -0.54 -7.73 0.01
C VAL A 69 -0.62 -8.95 0.92
N GLY A 70 -1.24 -8.78 2.09
CA GLY A 70 -1.34 -9.85 3.07
C GLY A 70 -1.98 -9.37 4.37
N GLY A 71 -1.55 -9.94 5.49
CA GLY A 71 -2.19 -9.71 6.77
C GLY A 71 -3.66 -10.11 6.75
N TRP A 72 -4.44 -9.61 7.70
CA TRP A 72 -5.86 -9.98 7.77
C TRP A 72 -6.66 -9.42 6.57
N ALA A 73 -6.41 -8.17 6.20
CA ALA A 73 -7.15 -7.51 5.12
C ALA A 73 -6.81 -8.04 3.71
N GLY A 74 -5.61 -8.58 3.53
CA GLY A 74 -5.16 -9.19 2.28
C GLY A 74 -5.26 -10.72 2.24
N ALA A 75 -5.81 -11.35 3.29
CA ALA A 75 -5.81 -12.81 3.45
C ALA A 75 -6.43 -13.54 2.25
N ILE A 76 -7.45 -12.95 1.61
CA ILE A 76 -8.07 -13.50 0.41
C ILE A 76 -7.07 -13.69 -0.74
N VAL A 77 -6.08 -12.80 -0.88
CA VAL A 77 -5.03 -12.90 -1.89
C VAL A 77 -3.85 -13.72 -1.37
N SER A 78 -3.32 -13.40 -0.19
CA SER A 78 -2.09 -14.04 0.31
C SER A 78 -2.27 -15.50 0.73
N GLY A 79 -3.46 -15.88 1.18
CA GLY A 79 -3.84 -17.25 1.53
C GLY A 79 -4.65 -17.96 0.45
N ASP A 80 -4.82 -17.34 -0.72
CA ASP A 80 -5.65 -17.82 -1.84
C ASP A 80 -7.05 -18.32 -1.42
N LEU A 81 -7.70 -17.61 -0.50
CA LEU A 81 -9.00 -18.03 0.05
C LEU A 81 -10.10 -17.96 -1.00
N ASP A 82 -11.07 -18.88 -0.93
CA ASP A 82 -12.20 -18.92 -1.85
C ASP A 82 -13.14 -17.70 -1.60
N PRO A 83 -13.37 -16.82 -2.59
CA PRO A 83 -14.26 -15.66 -2.43
C PRO A 83 -15.73 -16.07 -2.14
N ARG A 84 -16.11 -17.33 -2.34
CA ARG A 84 -17.45 -17.85 -2.04
C ARG A 84 -17.63 -18.21 -0.57
N ASP A 85 -16.56 -18.45 0.17
CA ASP A 85 -16.63 -18.64 1.62
C ASP A 85 -16.60 -17.27 2.31
N ALA A 86 -17.78 -16.68 2.47
CA ALA A 86 -17.96 -15.39 3.13
C ALA A 86 -17.55 -15.39 4.61
N THR A 87 -17.35 -16.56 5.24
CA THR A 87 -16.97 -16.69 6.66
C THR A 87 -15.47 -16.80 6.88
N ALA A 88 -14.71 -17.11 5.82
CA ALA A 88 -13.27 -17.22 5.86
C ALA A 88 -12.60 -15.90 6.33
N ALA A 89 -11.45 -16.05 6.98
CA ALA A 89 -10.74 -14.96 7.65
C ALA A 89 -11.65 -14.15 8.59
N LEU A 90 -12.41 -14.83 9.46
CA LEU A 90 -13.33 -14.19 10.41
C LEU A 90 -14.36 -13.26 9.73
N GLY A 91 -14.79 -13.61 8.51
CA GLY A 91 -15.73 -12.84 7.70
C GLY A 91 -15.10 -11.77 6.80
N PHE A 92 -13.79 -11.52 6.90
CA PHE A 92 -13.14 -10.43 6.15
C PHE A 92 -13.03 -10.71 4.64
N VAL A 93 -13.09 -11.98 4.23
CA VAL A 93 -13.19 -12.36 2.80
C VAL A 93 -14.41 -11.71 2.14
N ASN A 94 -15.55 -11.64 2.83
CA ASN A 94 -16.75 -11.02 2.28
C ASN A 94 -16.56 -9.50 2.01
N ALA A 95 -15.79 -8.82 2.86
CA ALA A 95 -15.48 -7.40 2.71
C ALA A 95 -14.46 -7.10 1.60
N MET A 96 -13.62 -8.08 1.26
CA MET A 96 -12.47 -7.90 0.36
C MET A 96 -12.53 -8.80 -0.88
N LYS A 97 -13.70 -9.35 -1.21
CA LYS A 97 -13.90 -10.33 -2.30
C LYS A 97 -13.31 -9.89 -3.64
N ASP A 98 -13.38 -8.59 -3.94
CA ASP A 98 -12.95 -8.02 -5.21
C ASP A 98 -11.42 -7.75 -5.26
N LEU A 99 -10.70 -7.90 -4.14
CA LEU A 99 -9.27 -7.62 -4.06
C LEU A 99 -8.44 -8.54 -4.99
N LYS A 100 -8.88 -9.79 -5.19
CA LYS A 100 -8.23 -10.73 -6.13
C LYS A 100 -8.22 -10.22 -7.58
N ASN A 101 -9.11 -9.30 -7.94
CA ASN A 101 -9.16 -8.70 -9.28
C ASN A 101 -8.22 -7.48 -9.41
N ALA A 102 -7.71 -6.95 -8.30
CA ALA A 102 -6.98 -5.69 -8.26
C ALA A 102 -5.48 -5.85 -7.94
N THR A 103 -5.09 -6.98 -7.35
CA THR A 103 -3.70 -7.26 -6.97
C THR A 103 -3.42 -8.76 -6.84
N THR A 104 -2.14 -9.10 -6.75
CA THR A 104 -1.63 -10.46 -6.53
C THR A 104 -0.67 -10.48 -5.35
N ALA A 105 -0.32 -11.66 -4.84
CA ALA A 105 0.71 -11.78 -3.81
C ALA A 105 2.06 -11.24 -4.32
N GLY A 106 2.90 -10.73 -3.41
CA GLY A 106 4.19 -10.14 -3.77
C GLY A 106 5.12 -9.99 -2.56
N GLY A 107 6.31 -9.46 -2.83
CA GLY A 107 7.37 -9.29 -1.82
C GLY A 107 8.53 -8.48 -2.35
N THR A 108 8.25 -7.24 -2.78
CA THR A 108 9.25 -6.35 -3.41
C THR A 108 9.41 -5.08 -2.58
N LEU A 109 10.65 -4.69 -2.29
CA LEU A 109 10.96 -3.37 -1.74
C LEU A 109 11.14 -2.37 -2.89
N TYR A 110 10.36 -1.29 -2.86
CA TYR A 110 10.54 -0.15 -3.76
C TYR A 110 11.20 1.01 -3.00
N VAL A 111 12.16 1.67 -3.66
CA VAL A 111 12.90 2.81 -3.11
C VAL A 111 12.87 3.95 -4.13
N PHE A 112 12.45 5.14 -3.70
CA PHE A 112 12.25 6.31 -4.54
C PHE A 112 13.13 7.47 -4.05
N ARG A 113 13.63 8.26 -5.01
CA ARG A 113 14.27 9.56 -4.78
C ARG A 113 13.92 10.51 -5.93
N LEU A 114 14.13 11.81 -5.72
CA LEU A 114 14.17 12.76 -6.83
C LEU A 114 15.47 12.57 -7.66
N PRO A 115 15.48 12.93 -8.96
CA PRO A 115 16.64 12.84 -9.84
C PRO A 115 17.91 13.53 -9.33
#